data_AF-A0AAW6PNP0-F1
#
_entry.id   AF-A0AAW6PNP0-F1
#
_cell.length_a   1.000
_cell.length_b   1.000
_cell.length_c   1.000
_cell.angle_alpha   90.00
_cell.angle_beta   90.00
_cell.angle_gamma   90.00
#
_symmetry.space_group_name_H-M   'P 1'
#
loop_
_entity.id
_entity.type
_entity.pdbx_description
1 polymer ?
#
loop_
_entity_poly.entity_id
_entity_poly.type
_entity_poly.pdbx_seq_one_letter_code
_entity_poly.pdbx_strand_id
1 'polypeptide(L)'
;MIRYVMLLACCVASATLMAEEYPRHAPADETATERLLRVQSSGEQASTRLQVQTARERDQSMQRWLDTYKYEIPDFYRWTKMTERNN
;
A
#
# COMPACT_ATOMS: atom_id res chain seq x y z
N MET A 1 34.37 40.61 -17.00
CA MET A 1 34.17 39.37 -16.18
C MET A 1 33.46 39.63 -14.86
N ILE A 2 33.76 40.73 -14.14
CA ILE A 2 33.16 41.05 -12.82
C ILE A 2 31.63 41.15 -12.83
N ARG A 3 31.01 41.70 -13.90
CA ARG A 3 29.54 41.76 -14.06
C ARG A 3 28.87 40.39 -14.10
N TYR A 4 29.51 39.39 -14.71
CA TYR A 4 28.99 38.03 -14.79
C TYR A 4 29.17 37.29 -13.46
N VAL A 5 30.27 37.55 -12.75
CA VAL A 5 30.50 37.02 -11.39
C VAL A 5 29.47 37.57 -10.41
N MET A 6 29.11 38.86 -10.52
CA MET A 6 28.10 39.47 -9.66
C MET A 6 26.68 38.98 -9.96
N LEU A 7 26.34 38.77 -11.24
CA LEU A 7 25.06 38.16 -11.63
C LEU A 7 24.96 36.71 -11.15
N LEU A 8 26.02 35.92 -11.30
CA LEU A 8 26.06 34.54 -10.83
C LEU A 8 25.98 34.46 -9.30
N ALA A 9 26.63 35.37 -8.58
CA ALA A 9 26.51 35.48 -7.13
C ALA A 9 25.09 35.87 -6.67
N CYS A 10 24.41 36.77 -7.39
CA CYS A 10 23.03 37.18 -7.10
C CYS A 10 22.03 36.03 -7.32
N CYS A 11 22.21 35.23 -8.39
CA CYS A 11 21.38 34.05 -8.67
C CYS A 11 21.59 32.92 -7.66
N VAL A 12 22.82 32.72 -7.16
CA VAL A 12 23.11 31.70 -6.13
C VAL A 12 22.53 32.11 -4.77
N ALA A 13 22.58 33.39 -4.41
CA ALA A 13 22.02 33.89 -3.14
C ALA A 13 20.48 33.81 -3.09
N SER A 14 19.81 33.94 -4.24
CA SER A 14 18.35 33.80 -4.32
C SER A 14 17.89 32.32 -4.26
N ALA A 15 18.73 31.38 -4.69
CA ALA A 15 18.46 29.95 -4.56
C ALA A 15 18.55 29.44 -3.10
N THR A 16 19.40 30.05 -2.26
CA THR A 16 19.50 29.69 -0.83
C THR A 16 18.35 30.25 0.02
N LEU A 17 17.69 31.31 -0.43
CA LEU A 17 16.56 31.91 0.31
C LEU A 17 15.25 31.11 0.16
N MET A 18 15.13 30.29 -0.89
CA MET A 18 13.98 29.42 -1.14
C MET A 18 14.18 28.00 -0.56
N ALA A 19 15.28 27.76 0.15
CA ALA A 19 15.40 26.63 1.07
C ALA A 19 14.87 27.04 2.44
N GLU A 20 13.73 27.72 2.48
CA GLU A 20 12.90 27.71 3.67
C GLU A 20 12.44 26.27 3.79
N GLU A 21 13.10 25.53 4.68
CA GLU A 21 12.60 24.24 5.13
C GLU A 21 11.18 24.52 5.58
N TYR A 22 10.22 24.20 4.69
CA TYR A 22 8.80 24.12 4.99
C TYR A 22 8.74 23.62 6.42
N PRO A 23 8.03 24.30 7.35
CA PRO A 23 7.97 23.81 8.73
C PRO A 23 7.57 22.36 8.60
N ARG A 24 8.54 21.46 8.84
CA ARG A 24 8.33 20.03 8.78
C ARG A 24 7.24 19.89 9.80
N HIS A 25 6.00 19.67 9.33
CA HIS A 25 4.86 19.55 10.22
C HIS A 25 5.37 18.68 11.37
N ALA A 26 5.37 19.26 12.58
CA ALA A 26 5.82 18.54 13.78
C ALA A 26 5.22 17.14 13.65
N PRO A 27 6.04 16.07 13.72
CA PRO A 27 5.65 14.76 13.24
C PRO A 27 4.26 14.49 13.76
N ALA A 28 3.26 14.48 12.86
CA ALA A 28 1.89 14.24 13.28
C ALA A 28 1.95 12.93 14.07
N ASP A 29 1.39 12.93 15.29
CA ASP A 29 1.40 11.74 16.12
C ASP A 29 0.88 10.58 15.26
N GLU A 30 1.71 9.56 15.09
CA GLU A 30 1.41 8.45 14.19
C GLU A 30 0.08 7.85 14.62
N THR A 31 -0.89 7.88 13.71
CA THR A 31 -2.22 7.38 14.02
C THR A 31 -2.14 5.88 14.31
N ALA A 32 -3.07 5.36 15.12
CA ALA A 32 -3.13 3.92 15.38
C ALA A 32 -3.21 3.10 14.08
N THR A 33 -3.85 3.65 13.05
CA THR A 33 -3.96 3.05 11.72
C THR A 33 -2.60 2.98 11.01
N GLU A 34 -1.83 4.07 10.98
CA GLU A 34 -0.50 4.09 10.35
C GLU A 34 0.46 3.10 11.03
N ARG A 35 0.42 3.03 12.35
CA ARG A 35 1.16 2.03 13.13
C ARG A 35 0.80 0.61 12.72
N LEU A 36 -0.49 0.31 12.58
CA LEU A 36 -0.94 -1.02 12.16
C LEU A 36 -0.53 -1.34 10.73
N LEU A 37 -0.57 -0.39 9.81
CA LEU A 37 -0.12 -0.58 8.42
C LEU A 37 1.40 -0.84 8.36
N ARG A 38 2.18 -0.15 9.18
CA ARG A 38 3.62 -0.38 9.32
C ARG A 38 3.89 -1.80 9.85
N VAL A 39 3.21 -2.24 10.91
CA VAL A 39 3.38 -3.58 11.49
C VAL A 39 2.93 -4.69 10.53
N GLN A 40 1.83 -4.46 9.80
CA GLN A 40 1.33 -5.43 8.82
C GLN A 40 2.32 -5.60 7.65
N SER A 41 2.86 -4.49 7.13
CA SER A 41 3.82 -4.53 6.03
C SER A 41 5.21 -5.04 6.44
N SER A 42 5.63 -4.84 7.70
CA SER A 42 6.94 -5.28 8.17
C SER A 42 7.07 -6.80 8.26
N GLY A 43 5.94 -7.52 8.44
CA GLY A 43 5.95 -8.97 8.65
C GLY A 43 6.58 -9.42 9.97
N GLU A 44 6.97 -8.48 10.85
CA GLU A 44 7.64 -8.76 12.13
C GLU A 44 6.74 -9.50 13.11
N GLN A 45 5.41 -9.36 12.97
CA GLN A 45 4.43 -10.07 13.79
C GLN A 45 3.92 -11.37 13.16
N ALA A 46 4.65 -11.93 12.20
CA ALA A 46 4.37 -13.28 11.71
C ALA A 46 4.49 -14.31 12.85
N SER A 47 3.56 -15.27 12.90
CA SER A 47 3.59 -16.36 13.89
C SER A 47 4.87 -17.18 13.73
N THR A 48 5.61 -17.38 14.82
CA THR A 48 6.78 -18.28 14.86
C THR A 48 6.39 -19.76 14.85
N ARG A 49 5.13 -20.07 15.19
CA ARG A 49 4.62 -21.44 15.14
C ARG A 49 4.29 -21.82 13.71
N LEU A 50 5.03 -22.79 13.18
CA LEU A 50 4.74 -23.40 11.89
C LEU A 50 3.40 -24.15 11.95
N GLN A 51 2.47 -23.75 11.10
CA GLN A 51 1.21 -24.48 10.93
C GLN A 51 1.41 -25.59 9.89
N VAL A 52 1.74 -26.78 10.38
CA VAL A 52 1.89 -27.97 9.53
C VAL A 52 0.55 -28.68 9.44
N GLN A 53 0.04 -28.86 8.22
CA GLN A 53 -1.16 -29.68 8.00
C GLN A 53 -0.82 -31.17 8.10
N THR A 54 -1.61 -31.89 8.87
CA THR A 54 -1.59 -33.35 8.90
C THR A 54 -2.11 -33.94 7.59
N ALA A 55 -1.82 -35.21 7.30
CA ALA A 55 -2.35 -35.89 6.11
C ALA A 55 -3.88 -35.83 6.06
N ARG A 56 -4.54 -36.10 7.19
CA ARG A 56 -6.00 -36.05 7.32
C ARG A 56 -6.57 -34.67 6.99
N GLU A 57 -5.95 -33.59 7.47
CA GLU A 57 -6.42 -32.22 7.20
C GLU A 57 -6.26 -31.87 5.71
N ARG A 58 -5.18 -32.33 5.07
CA ARG A 58 -5.01 -32.18 3.61
C ARG A 58 -6.12 -32.90 2.86
N ASP A 59 -6.42 -34.15 3.20
CA ASP A 59 -7.48 -34.92 2.54
C ASP A 59 -8.85 -34.24 2.71
N GLN A 60 -9.15 -33.74 3.91
CA GLN A 60 -10.38 -32.98 4.16
C GLN A 60 -10.43 -31.65 3.40
N SER A 61 -9.29 -30.99 3.19
CA SER A 61 -9.23 -29.77 2.39
C SER A 61 -9.46 -30.06 0.90
N MET A 62 -8.91 -31.17 0.41
CA MET A 62 -9.11 -31.65 -0.96
C MET A 62 -10.58 -31.98 -1.20
N GLN A 63 -11.21 -32.71 -0.27
CA GLN A 63 -12.63 -33.03 -0.36
C GLN A 63 -13.50 -31.76 -0.43
N ARG A 64 -13.25 -30.77 0.43
CA ARG A 64 -13.98 -29.49 0.42
C ARG A 64 -13.80 -28.72 -0.89
N TRP A 65 -12.60 -28.77 -1.47
CA TRP A 65 -12.35 -28.16 -2.77
C TRP A 65 -13.15 -28.86 -3.88
N LEU A 66 -13.17 -30.19 -3.90
CA LEU A 66 -14.02 -30.96 -4.83
C LEU A 66 -15.51 -30.66 -4.63
N ASP A 67 -15.94 -30.51 -3.38
CA ASP A 67 -17.33 -30.19 -3.05
C ASP A 67 -17.75 -28.79 -3.52
N THR A 68 -16.80 -27.86 -3.71
CA THR A 68 -17.09 -26.51 -4.19
C THR A 68 -17.70 -26.52 -5.59
N TYR A 69 -17.30 -27.48 -6.43
CA TYR A 69 -17.84 -27.63 -7.79
C TYR A 69 -19.26 -28.20 -7.85
N LYS A 70 -19.80 -28.68 -6.72
CA LYS A 70 -21.17 -29.21 -6.67
C LYS A 70 -22.22 -28.09 -6.70
N TYR A 71 -21.83 -26.87 -6.37
CA TYR A 71 -22.73 -25.74 -6.27
C TYR A 71 -22.55 -24.81 -7.46
N GLU A 72 -23.65 -24.51 -8.15
CA GLU A 72 -23.65 -23.51 -9.20
C GLU A 72 -23.45 -22.12 -8.60
N ILE A 73 -22.78 -21.23 -9.34
CA ILE A 73 -22.64 -19.84 -8.93
C ILE A 73 -24.02 -19.19 -9.00
N PRO A 74 -24.54 -18.62 -7.89
CA PRO A 74 -25.85 -17.98 -7.91
C PRO A 74 -25.94 -16.87 -8.96
N ASP A 75 -27.10 -16.77 -9.63
CA ASP A 75 -27.29 -15.84 -10.75
C ASP A 75 -27.08 -14.36 -10.39
N PHE A 76 -27.23 -13.98 -9.12
CA PHE A 76 -27.02 -12.60 -8.68
C PHE A 76 -25.54 -12.17 -8.67
N TYR A 77 -24.58 -13.11 -8.71
CA TYR A 77 -23.15 -12.81 -8.88
C TYR A 77 -22.73 -12.75 -10.36
N ARG A 78 -23.66 -12.93 -11.30
CA ARG A 78 -23.37 -12.77 -12.72
C ARG A 78 -23.01 -11.31 -12.99
N TRP A 79 -21.80 -11.09 -13.50
CA TRP A 79 -21.32 -9.75 -13.81
C TRP A 79 -22.26 -9.07 -14.81
N THR A 80 -22.83 -7.95 -14.41
CA THR A 80 -23.49 -7.04 -15.36
C THR A 80 -22.41 -6.11 -15.90
N LYS A 81 -22.20 -6.11 -17.22
CA LYS A 81 -21.34 -5.11 -17.86
C LYS A 81 -21.94 -3.73 -17.61
N MET A 82 -21.35 -2.95 -16.71
CA MET A 82 -21.68 -1.54 -16.55
C MET A 82 -21.29 -0.84 -17.85
N THR A 83 -22.26 -0.54 -18.70
CA THR A 83 -22.01 0.22 -19.94
C THR A 83 -22.10 1.69 -19.54
N GLU A 84 -20.95 2.35 -19.41
CA GLU A 84 -20.93 3.80 -19.20
C GLU A 84 -21.57 4.47 -20.41
N ARG A 85 -22.75 5.04 -20.19
CA ARG A 85 -23.39 5.96 -21.15
C ARG A 85 -22.85 7.34 -20.83
N ASN A 86 -21.84 7.80 -21.58
CA ASN A 86 -21.45 9.20 -21.53
C ASN A 86 -22.64 10.05 -22.05
N ASN A 87 -22.81 11.23 -21.46
CA ASN A 87 -23.72 12.26 -21.92
C ASN A 87 -22.93 13.56 -22.04
#